data_AF-A0A9X7B166-F1
#
_entry.id   AF-A0A9X7B166-F1
#
_cell.length_a   1.000
_cell.length_b   1.000
_cell.length_c   1.000
_cell.angle_alpha   90.00
_cell.angle_beta   90.00
_cell.angle_gamma   90.00
#
_symmetry.space_group_name_H-M   'P 1'
#
loop_
_entity.id
_entity.type
_entity.pdbx_description
1 polymer ?
#
loop_
_entity_poly.entity_id
_entity_poly.type
_entity_poly.pdbx_seq_one_letter_code
_entity_poly.pdbx_strand_id
1 'polypeptide(L)'
;MNVGEWVLAENQVGFIVFKSHTETSIKVKFGYRNSKVYSKDDISPVKFQLDNDAIHNLQLLALETNDKIWFEELGRLKTRYIV
;
A
#
# COMPACT_ATOMS: atom_id res chain seq x y z
N MET A 1 -4.59 6.07 6.96
CA MET A 1 -3.33 5.74 6.27
C MET A 1 -2.84 4.39 6.74
N ASN A 2 -3.25 3.36 6.01
CA ASN A 2 -2.89 1.97 6.23
C ASN A 2 -2.22 1.42 4.98
N VAL A 3 -1.45 0.35 5.12
CA VAL A 3 -0.98 -0.43 3.96
C VAL A 3 -2.20 -0.77 3.08
N GLY A 4 -2.04 -0.63 1.77
CA GLY A 4 -3.07 -0.82 0.76
C GLY A 4 -4.06 0.34 0.57
N GLU A 5 -3.96 1.43 1.32
CA GLU A 5 -4.71 2.65 1.00
C GLU A 5 -4.04 3.43 -0.14
N TRP A 6 -4.85 4.00 -1.03
CA TRP A 6 -4.37 4.92 -2.06
C TRP A 6 -4.10 6.30 -1.47
N VAL A 7 -3.01 6.91 -1.91
CA VAL A 7 -2.55 8.23 -1.52
C VAL A 7 -2.10 9.01 -2.75
N LEU A 8 -2.27 10.33 -2.70
CA LEU A 8 -1.71 11.27 -3.64
C LEU A 8 -0.39 11.76 -3.08
N ALA A 9 0.68 11.62 -3.86
CA ALA A 9 2.01 12.10 -3.53
C ALA A 9 2.67 12.60 -4.82
N GLU A 10 3.26 13.80 -4.79
CA GLU A 10 3.85 14.45 -5.98
C GLU A 10 2.89 14.52 -7.20
N ASN A 11 1.60 14.80 -6.97
CA ASN A 11 0.54 14.77 -7.99
C ASN A 11 0.32 13.40 -8.68
N GLN A 12 0.84 12.33 -8.11
CA GLN A 12 0.64 10.96 -8.60
C GLN A 12 -0.12 10.14 -7.56
N VAL A 13 -1.00 9.27 -8.06
CA VAL A 13 -1.76 8.34 -7.22
C VAL A 13 -0.93 7.06 -7.08
N GLY A 14 -0.65 6.69 -5.83
CA GLY A 14 0.06 5.47 -5.47
C GLY A 14 -0.59 4.80 -4.26
N PHE A 15 -0.15 3.61 -3.89
CA PHE A 15 -0.68 2.90 -2.73
C PHE A 15 0.41 2.60 -1.71
N ILE A 16 0.04 2.57 -0.44
CA ILE A 16 0.98 2.31 0.66
C ILE A 16 1.36 0.83 0.67
N VAL A 17 2.65 0.54 0.62
CA VAL A 17 3.18 -0.84 0.70
C VAL A 17 3.89 -1.13 2.00
N PHE A 18 4.36 -0.09 2.68
CA PHE A 18 4.98 -0.19 3.99
C PHE A 18 4.73 1.10 4.76
N LYS A 19 4.63 0.96 6.07
CA LYS A 19 4.50 2.08 7.00
C LYS A 19 5.22 1.71 8.28
N SER A 20 6.17 2.56 8.70
CA SER A 20 6.82 2.39 10.01
C SER A 20 5.80 2.58 11.14
N HIS A 21 6.02 1.95 12.29
CA HIS A 21 5.14 2.08 13.46
C HIS A 21 4.94 3.53 13.91
N THR A 22 5.93 4.38 13.69
CA THR A 22 5.91 5.81 14.03
C THR A 22 5.36 6.70 12.91
N GLU A 23 4.95 6.13 11.77
CA GLU A 23 4.49 6.84 10.56
C GLU A 23 5.50 7.84 9.96
N THR A 24 6.75 7.80 10.42
CA THR A 24 7.85 8.66 9.93
C THR A 24 8.36 8.23 8.56
N SER A 25 8.02 7.02 8.11
CA SER A 25 8.44 6.49 6.82
C SER A 25 7.34 5.63 6.22
N ILE A 26 6.72 6.16 5.17
CA ILE A 26 5.64 5.53 4.43
C ILE A 26 6.15 5.26 3.02
N LYS A 27 6.28 4.00 2.67
CA LYS A 27 6.68 3.60 1.32
C LYS A 27 5.42 3.54 0.46
N VAL A 28 5.38 4.37 -0.57
CA VAL A 28 4.29 4.45 -1.55
C VAL A 28 4.81 3.92 -2.87
N LYS A 29 3.98 3.10 -3.53
CA LYS A 29 4.29 2.53 -4.83
C LYS A 29 3.40 3.15 -5.90
N PHE A 30 4.01 3.54 -7.02
CA PHE A 30 3.34 4.08 -8.21
C PHE A 30 3.42 2.99 -9.29
N GLY A 31 2.34 2.23 -9.45
CA GLY A 31 2.33 1.01 -10.27
C GLY A 31 3.19 -0.12 -9.68
N TYR A 32 3.74 -0.99 -10.54
CA TYR A 32 4.39 -2.24 -10.10
C TYR A 32 5.90 -2.16 -9.87
N ARG A 33 6.58 -1.07 -10.26
CA ARG A 33 8.06 -1.01 -10.19
C ARG A 33 8.60 0.19 -9.44
N ASN A 34 7.88 1.30 -9.40
CA ASN A 34 8.39 2.53 -8.80
C ASN A 34 7.87 2.67 -7.38
N SER A 35 8.77 2.80 -6.40
CA SER A 35 8.41 3.14 -5.03
C SER A 35 9.25 4.29 -4.52
N LYS A 36 8.65 5.15 -3.71
CA LYS A 36 9.34 6.20 -2.96
C LYS A 36 8.91 6.17 -1.50
N VAL A 37 9.75 6.70 -0.64
CA VAL A 37 9.45 6.85 0.79
C VAL A 37 9.07 8.30 1.04
N TYR A 38 8.00 8.49 1.81
CA TYR A 38 7.42 9.78 2.15
C TYR A 38 7.18 9.89 3.65
N SER A 39 7.11 11.12 4.13
CA SER A 39 6.52 11.45 5.42
C SER A 39 5.00 11.42 5.31
N LYS A 40 4.31 11.30 6.45
CA LYS A 40 2.85 11.44 6.51
C LYS A 40 2.35 12.77 5.92
N ASP A 41 3.09 13.84 6.17
CA ASP A 41 2.71 15.20 5.75
C ASP A 41 2.89 15.44 4.24
N ASP A 42 3.68 14.59 3.57
CA ASP A 42 3.96 14.68 2.14
C ASP A 42 2.89 13.98 1.27
N ILE A 43 1.96 13.27 1.89
CA ILE A 43 0.98 12.43 1.20
C ILE A 43 -0.45 12.72 1.67
N SER A 44 -1.39 12.68 0.75
CA SER A 44 -2.81 12.90 1.04
C SER A 44 -3.62 11.64 0.76
N PRO A 45 -4.50 11.19 1.67
CA PRO A 45 -5.33 10.02 1.42
C PRO A 45 -6.30 10.28 0.26
N VAL A 46 -6.48 9.28 -0.59
CA VAL A 46 -7.42 9.31 -1.71
C VAL A 46 -8.59 8.38 -1.38
N LYS A 47 -9.82 8.78 -1.68
CA LYS A 47 -11.05 7.96 -1.47
C LYS A 47 -11.20 6.82 -2.48
N PHE A 48 -10.09 6.27 -2.96
CA PHE A 48 -10.07 5.07 -3.77
C PHE A 48 -9.47 3.96 -2.92
N GLN A 49 -10.05 2.77 -3.01
CA GLN A 49 -9.53 1.57 -2.38
C GLN A 49 -9.00 0.64 -3.48
N LEU A 50 -8.00 -0.18 -3.15
CA LEU A 50 -7.50 -1.20 -4.08
C LEU A 50 -8.63 -2.20 -4.36
N ASP A 51 -8.85 -2.51 -5.64
CA ASP A 51 -9.70 -3.63 -6.01
C ASP A 51 -9.03 -4.97 -5.65
N ASN A 52 -9.82 -6.06 -5.68
CA ASN A 52 -9.35 -7.38 -5.28
C ASN A 52 -8.19 -7.90 -6.15
N ASP A 53 -8.15 -7.55 -7.44
CA ASP A 53 -7.10 -8.00 -8.35
C ASP A 53 -5.78 -7.29 -8.05
N ALA A 54 -5.84 -5.99 -7.77
CA ALA A 54 -4.70 -5.21 -7.32
C ALA A 54 -4.20 -5.74 -5.97
N ILE A 55 -5.08 -6.03 -4.99
CA ILE A 55 -4.68 -6.64 -3.72
C ILE A 55 -3.99 -7.99 -3.97
N HIS A 56 -4.53 -8.83 -4.86
CA HIS A 56 -3.94 -10.13 -5.17
C HIS A 56 -2.55 -10.00 -5.80
N ASN A 57 -2.37 -9.13 -6.78
CA ASN A 57 -1.07 -8.88 -7.41
C ASN A 57 -0.04 -8.36 -6.40
N LEU A 58 -0.46 -7.55 -5.44
CA LEU A 58 0.42 -7.08 -4.37
C LEU A 58 0.78 -8.19 -3.38
N GLN A 59 -0.12 -9.14 -3.12
CA GLN A 59 0.22 -10.32 -2.32
C GLN A 59 1.27 -11.18 -3.02
N LEU A 60 1.13 -11.40 -4.32
CA LEU A 60 2.14 -12.13 -5.11
C LEU A 60 3.52 -11.43 -5.02
N LEU A 61 3.53 -10.11 -5.15
CA LEU A 61 4.75 -9.33 -5.01
C LEU A 61 5.34 -9.40 -3.59
N ALA A 62 4.52 -9.38 -2.55
CA ALA A 62 4.98 -9.53 -1.17
C ALA A 62 5.64 -10.90 -0.94
N LEU A 63 5.14 -11.96 -1.60
CA LEU A 63 5.78 -13.28 -1.62
C LEU A 63 7.15 -13.24 -2.33
N GLU A 64 7.24 -12.58 -3.50
CA GLU A 64 8.50 -12.43 -4.23
C GLU A 64 9.57 -11.70 -3.41
N THR A 65 9.17 -10.73 -2.59
CA THR A 65 10.08 -9.97 -1.71
C THR A 65 10.27 -10.60 -0.33
N ASN A 66 9.66 -11.76 -0.07
CA ASN A 66 9.65 -12.46 1.23
C ASN A 66 9.19 -11.57 2.40
N ASP A 67 8.29 -10.62 2.14
CA ASP A 67 7.75 -9.69 3.14
C ASP A 67 6.43 -10.23 3.70
N LYS A 68 6.57 -11.12 4.70
CA LYS A 68 5.44 -11.81 5.32
C LYS A 68 4.44 -10.87 5.99
N ILE A 69 4.93 -9.78 6.60
CA ILE A 69 4.08 -8.79 7.28
C ILE A 69 3.19 -8.11 6.24
N TRP A 70 3.78 -7.69 5.13
CA TRP A 70 3.03 -7.06 4.05
C TRP A 70 2.01 -8.00 3.42
N PHE A 71 2.38 -9.27 3.19
CA PHE A 71 1.45 -10.29 2.67
C PHE A 71 0.22 -10.48 3.56
N GLU A 72 0.42 -10.55 4.88
CA GLU A 72 -0.66 -10.72 5.87
C GLU A 72 -1.58 -9.50 5.94
N GLU A 73 -1.03 -8.29 5.92
CA GLU A 73 -1.81 -7.05 5.90
C GLU A 73 -2.68 -6.94 4.63
N LEU A 74 -2.14 -7.29 3.46
CA LEU A 74 -2.92 -7.35 2.22
C LEU A 74 -4.02 -8.44 2.29
N GLY A 75 -3.75 -9.56 2.96
CA GLY A 75 -4.75 -10.60 3.21
C GLY A 75 -5.90 -10.10 4.08
N ARG A 76 -5.60 -9.33 5.13
CA ARG A 76 -6.61 -8.70 6.00
C ARG A 76 -7.47 -7.70 5.24
N LEU A 77 -6.88 -6.93 4.32
CA LEU A 77 -7.65 -6.03 3.46
C LEU A 77 -8.63 -6.81 2.60
N LYS A 78 -8.19 -7.88 1.93
CA LYS A 78 -9.05 -8.71 1.08
C LYS A 78 -10.29 -9.22 1.83
N THR A 79 -10.13 -9.66 3.08
CA THR A 79 -11.24 -10.16 3.91
C THR A 79 -12.27 -9.07 4.25
N ARG A 80 -11.86 -7.79 4.34
CA ARG A 80 -12.79 -6.68 4.59
C ARG A 80 -13.69 -6.35 3.38
N TYR A 81 -13.35 -6.83 2.18
CA TYR A 81 -14.14 -6.62 0.95
C TYR A 81 -15.06 -7.79 0.59
N ILE A 82 -15.09 -8.86 1.40
CA ILE A 82 -15.93 -10.06 1.18
C ILE A 82 -17.16 -10.06 2.11
N VAL A 83 -17.62 -8.88 2.55
CA VAL A 83 -18.87 -8.71 3.31
C VAL A 83 -19.86 -7.86 2.52
#